data_AF-A0A7R9KKR7-F1
#
_entry.id   AF-A0A7R9KKR7-F1
#
_cell.length_a   1.000
_cell.length_b   1.000
_cell.length_c   1.000
_cell.angle_alpha   90.00
_cell.angle_beta   90.00
_cell.angle_gamma   90.00
#
_symmetry.space_group_name_H-M   'P 1'
#
loop_
_entity.id
_entity.type
_entity.pdbx_description
1 polymer ?
#
loop_
_entity_poly.entity_id
_entity_poly.type
_entity_poly.pdbx_seq_one_letter_code
_entity_poly.pdbx_strand_id
1 'polypeptide(L)'
;MVFGTRVLLARQWIKNPAFRKWMYNLDGYNKFGFYQNDLECLGQLPFHPGTEAVYAEALRRLPADEYDRWAFRCIRSAQLEITKTYIPESERITFEEDQTKGRYLEPYVKEILAERKEKEDWQDFLSK
;
A
#
# COMPACT_ATOMS: atom_id res chain seq x y z
N MET A 1 10.89 39.47 8.97
CA MET A 1 10.52 38.12 9.45
C MET A 1 9.92 37.35 8.26
N VAL A 2 10.74 36.62 7.48
CA VAL A 2 10.31 35.84 6.30
C VAL A 2 10.73 34.39 6.52
N PHE A 3 10.04 33.72 7.44
CA PHE A 3 10.25 32.30 7.76
C PHE A 3 8.94 31.49 7.61
N GLY A 4 8.09 31.86 6.64
CA GLY A 4 6.76 31.24 6.46
C GLY A 4 6.56 30.45 5.15
N THR A 5 7.34 30.70 4.10
CA THR A 5 7.01 30.23 2.73
C THR A 5 7.79 29.00 2.26
N ARG A 6 8.82 28.54 3.00
CA ARG A 6 9.65 27.39 2.57
C ARG A 6 9.06 26.01 2.91
N VAL A 7 8.21 25.90 3.92
CA VAL A 7 7.63 24.60 4.36
C VAL A 7 6.48 24.15 3.44
N LEU A 8 5.77 25.09 2.81
CA LEU A 8 4.64 24.76 1.92
C LEU A 8 5.11 24.20 0.55
N LEU A 9 6.27 24.63 0.06
CA LEU A 9 6.82 24.18 -1.23
C LEU A 9 7.27 22.72 -1.22
N ALA A 10 7.77 22.21 -0.08
CA ALA A 10 8.18 20.81 0.07
C ALA A 10 7.02 19.82 -0.12
N ARG A 11 5.79 20.21 0.24
CA ARG A 11 4.57 19.40 0.07
C ARG A 11 4.11 19.30 -1.38
N GLN A 12 4.47 20.27 -2.22
CA GLN A 12 3.92 20.39 -3.58
C GLN A 12 4.68 19.50 -4.58
N TRP A 13 5.97 19.25 -4.34
CA TRP A 13 6.80 18.33 -5.15
C TRP A 13 6.35 16.86 -5.03
N ILE A 14 5.90 16.43 -3.85
CA ILE A 14 5.35 15.09 -3.61
C ILE A 14 4.07 14.85 -4.44
N LYS A 15 3.33 15.92 -4.73
CA LYS A 15 2.10 15.85 -5.55
C LYS A 15 2.38 15.86 -7.06
N ASN A 16 3.63 16.08 -7.48
CA ASN A 16 3.97 16.08 -8.91
C ASN A 16 3.91 14.64 -9.47
N PRO A 17 3.09 14.36 -10.49
CA PRO A 17 2.94 13.01 -11.04
C PRO A 17 4.24 12.45 -11.63
N ALA A 18 5.12 13.31 -12.19
CA ALA A 18 6.41 12.87 -12.72
C ALA A 18 7.34 12.35 -11.63
N PHE A 19 7.35 13.02 -10.47
CA PHE A 19 8.12 12.58 -9.31
C PHE A 19 7.58 11.28 -8.73
N ARG A 20 6.25 11.13 -8.64
CA ARG A 20 5.61 9.89 -8.20
C ARG A 20 5.90 8.71 -9.14
N LYS A 21 5.90 8.93 -10.45
CA LYS A 21 6.27 7.91 -11.44
C LYS A 21 7.76 7.53 -11.37
N TRP A 22 8.62 8.51 -11.09
CA TRP A 22 10.04 8.25 -10.83
C TRP A 22 10.25 7.40 -9.58
N MET A 23 9.58 7.72 -8.47
CA MET A 23 9.61 6.92 -7.23
C MET A 23 9.08 5.50 -7.47
N TYR A 24 7.97 5.36 -8.19
CA TYR A 24 7.41 4.06 -8.57
C TYR A 24 8.43 3.16 -9.30
N ASN A 25 9.16 3.73 -10.26
CA ASN A 25 10.18 2.98 -11.00
C ASN A 25 11.41 2.63 -10.14
N LEU A 26 11.70 3.42 -9.10
CA LEU A 26 12.79 3.14 -8.16
C LEU A 26 12.45 2.01 -7.20
N ASP A 27 11.22 1.96 -6.68
CA ASP A 27 10.80 0.94 -5.71
C ASP A 27 10.88 -0.47 -6.31
N GLY A 28 10.62 -0.62 -7.61
CA GLY A 28 10.93 -1.84 -8.36
C GLY A 28 10.04 -3.06 -8.06
N TYR A 29 9.04 -2.94 -7.19
CA TYR A 29 8.09 -4.02 -6.90
C TYR A 29 7.25 -4.43 -8.11
N ASN A 30 7.07 -3.51 -9.07
CA ASN A 30 6.39 -3.78 -10.33
C ASN A 30 7.08 -4.89 -11.16
N LYS A 31 8.40 -5.09 -10.99
CA LYS A 31 9.17 -6.17 -11.64
C LYS A 31 8.78 -7.57 -11.16
N PHE A 32 8.21 -7.66 -9.96
CA PHE A 32 7.66 -8.88 -9.37
C PHE A 32 6.15 -9.03 -9.59
N GLY A 33 5.50 -8.05 -10.25
CA GLY A 33 4.07 -8.07 -10.49
C GLY A 33 3.23 -7.83 -9.24
N PHE A 34 3.78 -7.10 -8.28
CA PHE A 34 3.06 -6.65 -7.08
C PHE A 34 2.36 -5.31 -7.29
N TYR A 35 1.24 -5.15 -6.61
CA TYR A 35 0.61 -3.85 -6.36
C TYR A 35 1.10 -3.25 -5.05
N GLN A 36 0.91 -1.94 -4.86
CA GLN A 36 1.27 -1.25 -3.62
C GLN A 36 0.70 -1.95 -2.36
N ASN A 37 -0.60 -2.28 -2.34
CA ASN A 37 -1.23 -2.92 -1.19
C ASN A 37 -0.68 -4.33 -0.90
N ASP A 38 -0.12 -5.02 -1.90
CA ASP A 38 0.51 -6.33 -1.67
C ASP A 38 1.75 -6.17 -0.77
N LEU A 39 2.50 -5.07 -0.92
CA LEU A 39 3.63 -4.74 -0.05
C LEU A 39 3.20 -4.29 1.35
N GLU A 40 2.07 -3.58 1.45
CA GLU A 40 1.50 -3.12 2.73
C GLU A 40 1.11 -4.33 3.59
N CYS A 41 0.50 -5.35 2.98
CA CYS A 41 0.20 -6.62 3.65
C CYS A 41 1.42 -7.37 4.13
N LEU A 42 2.55 -7.28 3.42
CA LEU A 42 3.80 -7.93 3.81
C LEU A 42 4.57 -7.14 4.88
N GLY A 43 4.07 -5.97 5.30
CA GLY A 43 4.77 -5.11 6.28
C GLY A 43 6.08 -4.53 5.76
N GLN A 44 6.33 -4.58 4.44
CA GLN A 44 7.62 -4.17 3.87
C GLN A 44 7.72 -2.67 3.60
N LEU A 45 6.63 -1.92 3.75
CA LEU A 45 6.63 -0.48 3.51
C LEU A 45 7.10 0.30 4.75
N PRO A 46 8.22 1.04 4.65
CA PRO A 46 8.84 1.70 5.81
C PRO A 46 8.01 2.88 6.35
N PHE A 47 7.03 3.37 5.59
CA PHE A 47 6.24 4.56 5.93
C PHE A 47 4.96 4.26 6.73
N HIS A 48 4.62 2.98 6.95
CA HIS A 48 3.42 2.57 7.68
C HIS A 48 3.70 1.54 8.79
N PRO A 49 4.62 1.82 9.73
CA PRO A 49 4.92 0.89 10.82
C PRO A 49 3.68 0.67 11.70
N GLY A 50 3.45 -0.58 12.13
CA GLY A 50 2.34 -0.95 13.01
C GLY A 50 0.98 -1.09 12.33
N THR A 51 0.92 -0.98 10.99
CA THR A 51 -0.33 -1.18 10.23
C THR A 51 -0.57 -2.63 9.81
N GLU A 52 0.39 -3.52 10.03
CA GLU A 52 0.33 -4.95 9.64
C GLU A 52 -0.95 -5.63 10.13
N ALA A 53 -1.35 -5.38 11.39
CA ALA A 53 -2.57 -5.94 11.96
C ALA A 53 -3.85 -5.44 11.26
N VAL A 54 -3.85 -4.21 10.75
CA VAL A 54 -4.99 -3.64 10.01
C VAL A 54 -5.07 -4.30 8.63
N TYR A 55 -3.94 -4.43 7.94
CA TYR A 55 -3.89 -5.07 6.62
C TYR A 55 -4.17 -6.58 6.68
N ALA A 56 -3.75 -7.27 7.73
CA ALA A 56 -4.08 -8.68 7.96
C ALA A 56 -5.58 -8.88 8.18
N GLU A 57 -6.22 -7.98 8.93
CA GLU A 57 -7.67 -8.00 9.12
C GLU A 57 -8.41 -7.64 7.83
N ALA A 58 -7.91 -6.68 7.05
CA ALA A 58 -8.45 -6.32 5.74
C ALA A 58 -8.40 -7.50 4.76
N LEU A 59 -7.29 -8.23 4.69
CA LEU A 59 -7.18 -9.45 3.90
C LEU A 59 -8.20 -10.52 4.31
N ARG A 60 -8.52 -10.59 5.60
CA ARG A 60 -9.52 -11.54 6.13
C ARG A 60 -10.95 -11.20 5.73
N ARG A 61 -11.24 -9.92 5.46
CA ARG A 61 -12.55 -9.41 5.01
C ARG A 61 -12.71 -9.47 3.48
N LEU A 62 -11.61 -9.68 2.76
CA LEU A 62 -11.57 -9.70 1.31
C LEU A 62 -12.37 -10.89 0.74
N PRO A 63 -13.10 -10.74 -0.38
CA PRO A 63 -13.78 -11.87 -1.01
C PRO A 63 -12.74 -12.89 -1.51
N ALA A 64 -13.16 -14.16 -1.56
CA ALA A 64 -12.26 -15.28 -1.84
C ALA A 64 -11.54 -15.16 -3.19
N ASP A 65 -12.23 -14.65 -4.22
CA ASP A 65 -11.65 -14.52 -5.55
C ASP A 65 -10.54 -13.45 -5.62
N GLU A 66 -10.68 -12.35 -4.88
CA GLU A 66 -9.63 -11.33 -4.73
C GLU A 66 -8.47 -11.84 -3.89
N TYR A 67 -8.77 -12.60 -2.83
CA TYR A 67 -7.76 -13.22 -1.99
C TYR A 67 -6.91 -14.22 -2.79
N ASP A 68 -7.51 -15.07 -3.61
CA ASP A 68 -6.79 -16.03 -4.46
C ASP A 68 -5.90 -15.31 -5.48
N ARG A 69 -6.39 -14.18 -6.06
CA ARG A 69 -5.58 -13.32 -6.93
C ARG A 69 -4.38 -12.74 -6.19
N TRP A 70 -4.55 -12.29 -4.95
CA TRP A 70 -3.45 -11.82 -4.10
C TRP A 70 -2.44 -12.94 -3.80
N ALA A 71 -2.93 -14.10 -3.36
CA ALA A 71 -2.10 -15.25 -3.02
C ALA A 71 -1.27 -15.72 -4.23
N PHE A 72 -1.86 -15.73 -5.43
CA PHE A 72 -1.14 -16.01 -6.67
C PHE A 72 0.01 -15.03 -6.91
N ARG A 73 -0.19 -13.73 -6.69
CA ARG A 73 0.88 -12.71 -6.83
C ARG A 73 2.00 -12.96 -5.84
N CYS A 74 1.68 -13.23 -4.57
CA CYS A 74 2.67 -13.52 -3.52
C CYS A 74 3.48 -14.80 -3.78
N ILE A 75 2.84 -15.87 -4.26
CA ILE A 75 3.54 -17.12 -4.58
C ILE A 75 4.46 -16.91 -5.78
N ARG A 76 3.96 -16.25 -6.83
CA ARG A 76 4.74 -15.95 -8.04
C ARG A 76 5.93 -15.06 -7.75
N SER A 77 5.78 -14.02 -6.93
CA SER A 77 6.90 -13.15 -6.54
C SER A 77 7.96 -13.92 -5.75
N ALA A 78 7.55 -14.81 -4.85
CA ALA A 78 8.47 -15.65 -4.09
C ALA A 78 9.26 -16.57 -5.02
N GLN A 79 8.59 -17.17 -6.01
CA GLN A 79 9.25 -18.00 -7.03
C GLN A 79 10.30 -17.20 -7.82
N LEU A 80 9.95 -15.99 -8.27
CA LEU A 80 10.84 -15.10 -9.04
C LEU A 80 12.06 -14.66 -8.21
N GLU A 81 11.84 -14.36 -6.93
CA GLU A 81 12.90 -13.99 -6.01
C GLU A 81 13.85 -15.16 -5.73
N ILE A 82 13.35 -16.39 -5.68
CA ILE A 82 14.18 -17.60 -5.55
C ILE A 82 15.03 -17.80 -6.81
N THR A 83 14.45 -17.64 -7.99
CA THR A 83 15.16 -17.81 -9.26
C THR A 83 16.02 -16.61 -9.65
N LYS A 84 15.96 -15.51 -8.89
CA LYS A 84 16.63 -14.24 -9.20
C LYS A 84 16.30 -13.75 -10.61
N THR A 85 15.05 -13.95 -11.03
CA THR A 85 14.51 -13.50 -12.32
C THR A 85 13.37 -12.52 -12.11
N TYR A 86 13.00 -11.81 -13.19
CA TYR A 86 11.89 -10.86 -13.18
C TYR A 86 10.82 -11.27 -14.18
N ILE A 87 9.61 -10.75 -13.97
CA ILE A 87 8.51 -10.90 -14.94
C ILE A 87 8.88 -10.18 -16.25
N PRO A 88 8.45 -10.71 -17.42
CA PRO A 88 8.56 -10.03 -18.70
C PRO A 88 8.02 -8.59 -18.65
N GLU A 89 8.63 -7.66 -19.39
CA GLU A 89 8.25 -6.24 -19.36
C GLU A 89 6.76 -6.01 -19.67
N SER A 90 6.18 -6.83 -20.55
CA SER A 90 4.78 -6.75 -20.97
C SER A 90 3.77 -7.06 -19.85
N GLU A 91 4.18 -7.81 -18.85
CA GLU A 91 3.34 -8.24 -17.72
C GLU A 91 3.60 -7.41 -16.45
N ARG A 92 4.55 -6.46 -16.50
CA ARG A 92 4.79 -5.57 -15.39
C ARG A 92 3.63 -4.62 -15.23
N ILE A 93 3.26 -4.40 -13.96
CA ILE A 93 2.22 -3.44 -13.63
C ILE A 93 2.72 -2.06 -14.03
N THR A 94 1.85 -1.31 -14.69
CA THR A 94 2.11 0.08 -15.09
C THR A 94 1.80 1.01 -13.92
N PHE A 95 2.42 2.18 -13.89
CA PHE A 95 2.16 3.18 -12.86
C PHE A 95 0.67 3.57 -12.83
N GLU A 96 0.06 3.71 -14.00
CA GLU A 96 -1.33 4.09 -14.17
C GLU A 96 -2.28 2.98 -13.66
N GLU A 97 -1.93 1.72 -13.89
CA GLU A 97 -2.68 0.58 -13.35
C GLU A 97 -2.56 0.48 -11.83
N ASP A 98 -1.36 0.63 -11.27
CA ASP A 98 -1.15 0.56 -9.82
C ASP A 98 -1.93 1.67 -9.09
N GLN A 99 -2.01 2.88 -9.66
CA GLN A 99 -2.82 3.95 -9.06
C GLN A 99 -4.32 3.66 -9.02
N THR A 100 -4.84 2.85 -9.95
CA THR A 100 -6.28 2.57 -10.06
C THR A 100 -6.67 1.29 -9.35
N LYS A 101 -5.91 0.21 -9.53
CA LYS A 101 -6.20 -1.13 -9.00
C LYS A 101 -5.37 -1.51 -7.79
N GLY A 102 -4.23 -0.87 -7.59
CA GLY A 102 -3.29 -1.26 -6.54
C GLY A 102 -3.80 -0.99 -5.12
N ARG A 103 -4.91 -0.25 -4.97
CA ARG A 103 -5.51 0.18 -3.70
C ARG A 103 -6.78 -0.60 -3.31
N TYR A 104 -6.86 -1.86 -3.71
CA TYR A 104 -8.06 -2.68 -3.51
C TYR A 104 -8.40 -2.95 -2.02
N LEU A 105 -7.43 -2.87 -1.10
CA LEU A 105 -7.68 -3.01 0.35
C LEU A 105 -8.09 -1.70 1.05
N GLU A 106 -7.95 -0.55 0.38
CA GLU A 106 -8.24 0.76 0.98
C GLU A 106 -9.65 0.88 1.60
N PRO A 107 -10.74 0.35 1.01
CA PRO A 107 -12.06 0.42 1.65
C PRO A 107 -12.13 -0.35 2.98
N TYR A 108 -11.58 -1.56 3.04
CA TYR A 108 -11.57 -2.40 4.25
C TYR A 108 -10.68 -1.79 5.34
N VAL A 109 -9.52 -1.26 4.96
CA VAL A 109 -8.60 -0.57 5.88
C VAL A 109 -9.28 0.64 6.52
N LYS A 110 -10.01 1.44 5.74
CA LYS A 110 -10.75 2.60 6.27
C LYS A 110 -11.83 2.20 7.27
N GLU A 111 -12.57 1.13 6.99
CA GLU A 111 -13.59 0.59 7.89
C GLU A 111 -12.96 0.14 9.23
N ILE A 112 -11.90 -0.68 9.16
CA ILE A 112 -11.21 -1.18 10.37
C ILE A 112 -10.65 -0.04 11.21
N LEU A 113 -10.04 0.96 10.58
CA LEU A 113 -9.52 2.14 11.28
C LEU A 113 -10.64 2.95 11.94
N ALA A 114 -11.80 3.08 11.29
CA ALA A 114 -12.96 3.75 11.86
C ALA A 114 -13.50 2.99 13.09
N GLU A 115 -13.63 1.66 13.00
CA GLU A 115 -14.06 0.81 14.12
C GLU A 115 -13.09 0.89 15.31
N ARG A 116 -11.77 0.90 15.05
CA ARG A 116 -10.75 1.04 16.10
C ARG A 116 -10.87 2.39 16.79
N LYS A 117 -11.03 3.45 16.01
CA LYS A 117 -11.22 4.80 16.55
C LYS A 117 -12.50 4.90 17.38
N GLU A 118 -13.62 4.33 16.91
CA GLU A 118 -14.86 4.32 17.68
C GLU A 118 -14.71 3.58 19.01
N LYS A 119 -14.00 2.45 19.03
CA LYS A 119 -13.69 1.73 20.27
C LYS A 119 -12.83 2.56 21.22
N GLU A 120 -11.81 3.25 20.71
CA GLU A 120 -10.95 4.13 21.50
C GLU A 120 -11.75 5.29 22.10
N ASP A 121 -12.56 5.97 21.29
CA ASP A 121 -13.43 7.07 21.72
C ASP A 121 -14.46 6.60 22.77
N TRP A 122 -14.98 5.37 22.64
CA TRP A 122 -15.89 4.77 23.60
C TRP A 122 -15.21 4.46 24.94
N GLN A 123 -13.98 3.93 24.92
CA GLN A 123 -13.22 3.67 26.15
C GLN A 123 -12.86 4.98 26.86
N ASP A 124 -12.47 6.02 26.12
CA ASP A 124 -12.21 7.35 26.67
C ASP A 124 -13.47 7.93 27.31
N PHE A 125 -14.63 7.79 26.65
CA PHE A 125 -15.93 8.21 27.21
C PHE A 125 -16.26 7.49 28.53
N LEU A 126 -16.06 6.18 28.62
CA LEU A 126 -16.32 5.40 29.85
C LEU A 126 -15.34 5.67 30.99
N SER A 127 -14.14 6.17 30.67
CA SER A 127 -13.09 6.47 31.66
C SER A 127 -13.28 7.81 32.38
N LYS A 128 -14.23 8.61 31.93
CA LYS A 128 -14.62 9.92 32.50
C LYS A 128 -15.77 9.76 33.48
#